data_AF-A0A7X3PQ09-F1
#
_entry.id   AF-A0A7X3PQ09-F1
#
_cell.length_a   1.000
_cell.length_b   1.000
_cell.length_c   1.000
_cell.angle_alpha   90.00
_cell.angle_beta   90.00
_cell.angle_gamma   90.00
#
_symmetry.space_group_name_H-M   'P 1'
#
loop_
_entity.id
_entity.type
_entity.pdbx_description
1 polymer ?
#
loop_
_entity_poly.entity_id
_entity_poly.type
_entity_poly.pdbx_seq_one_letter_code
_entity_poly.pdbx_strand_id
1 'polypeptide(L)'
;MTRREYLESIMPTREMVDHFVTPAKAEVPAELARIMCNNAQSAFDPEIGWVVCDGFRGGGVDDSRGLYAYEKDGARQVVNYADRPCRIHTYGDSFTHCDQVSNGETWQEYLAAHLLEPVR
;
A
#
# COMPACT_ATOMS: atom_id res chain seq x y z
N MET A 1 16.60 4.26 32.78
CA MET A 1 15.73 3.30 32.06
C MET A 1 16.57 2.08 31.70
N THR A 2 16.18 0.90 32.16
CA THR A 2 16.83 -0.38 31.83
C THR A 2 16.37 -0.86 30.45
N ARG A 3 17.10 -1.82 29.84
CA ARG A 3 16.69 -2.45 28.56
C ARG A 3 15.27 -3.03 28.62
N ARG A 4 14.88 -3.59 29.76
CA ARG A 4 13.55 -4.17 29.97
C ARG A 4 12.47 -3.10 30.00
N GLU A 5 12.69 -2.04 30.78
CA GLU A 5 11.77 -0.89 30.86
C GLU A 5 11.58 -0.23 29.49
N TYR A 6 12.65 -0.10 28.70
CA TYR A 6 12.53 0.42 27.32
C TYR A 6 11.69 -0.50 26.44
N LEU A 7 11.95 -1.81 26.44
CA LEU A 7 11.17 -2.76 25.65
C LEU A 7 9.69 -2.73 26.05
N GLU A 8 9.40 -2.78 27.35
CA GLU A 8 8.03 -2.69 27.86
C GLU A 8 7.33 -1.38 27.45
N SER A 9 8.07 -0.27 27.34
CA SER A 9 7.53 1.02 26.90
C SER A 9 7.18 1.09 25.41
N ILE A 10 7.78 0.24 24.57
CA ILE A 10 7.51 0.19 23.12
C ILE A 10 6.65 -1.01 22.72
N MET A 11 6.32 -1.91 23.66
CA MET A 11 5.43 -3.04 23.38
C MET A 11 4.03 -2.50 23.04
N PRO A 12 3.43 -2.92 21.91
CA PRO A 12 2.07 -2.55 21.60
C PRO A 12 1.12 -3.02 22.69
N THR A 13 0.21 -2.15 23.12
CA THR A 13 -0.88 -2.56 24.00
C THR A 13 -1.92 -3.38 23.22
N ARG A 14 -2.76 -4.15 23.92
CA ARG A 14 -3.88 -4.85 23.29
C ARG A 14 -4.78 -3.88 22.53
N GLU A 15 -5.05 -2.71 23.09
CA GLU A 15 -5.86 -1.67 22.44
C GLU A 15 -5.21 -1.18 21.13
N MET A 16 -3.89 -1.00 21.10
CA MET A 16 -3.16 -0.64 19.87
C MET A 16 -3.27 -1.73 18.81
N VAL A 17 -3.17 -3.00 19.22
CA VAL A 17 -3.34 -4.14 18.31
C VAL A 17 -4.76 -4.21 17.78
N ASP A 18 -5.76 -4.14 18.66
CA ASP A 18 -7.18 -4.17 18.31
C ASP A 18 -7.51 -3.01 17.36
N HIS A 19 -6.99 -1.80 17.63
CA HIS A 19 -7.10 -0.67 16.72
C HIS A 19 -6.46 -0.98 15.36
N PHE A 20 -5.26 -1.54 15.32
CA PHE A 20 -4.57 -1.86 14.07
C PHE A 20 -5.34 -2.89 13.23
N VAL A 21 -5.82 -3.98 13.82
CA VAL A 21 -6.45 -5.10 13.09
C VAL A 21 -7.93 -4.88 12.80
N THR A 22 -8.58 -3.95 13.48
CA THR A 22 -10.00 -3.66 13.23
C THR A 22 -10.15 -2.94 11.88
N PRO A 23 -11.07 -3.40 11.01
CA PRO A 23 -11.42 -2.69 9.79
C PRO A 23 -11.77 -1.23 10.10
N ALA A 24 -11.29 -0.29 9.30
CA ALA A 24 -11.62 1.11 9.49
C ALA A 24 -13.16 1.27 9.47
N LYS A 25 -13.72 1.90 10.51
CA LYS A 25 -15.13 2.29 10.52
C LYS A 25 -15.33 3.38 9.49
N ALA A 26 -15.64 3.01 8.27
CA ALA A 26 -16.00 3.95 7.23
C ALA A 26 -17.45 3.67 6.84
N GLU A 27 -18.30 4.70 6.89
CA GLU A 27 -19.62 4.70 6.22
C GLU A 27 -19.39 4.72 4.70
N VAL A 28 -18.78 3.66 4.18
CA VAL A 28 -18.47 3.51 2.75
C VAL A 28 -19.52 2.59 2.15
N PRO A 29 -20.18 2.99 1.04
CA PRO A 29 -21.14 2.14 0.34
C PRO A 29 -20.57 0.74 0.10
N ALA A 30 -21.38 -0.31 0.32
CA ALA A 30 -20.95 -1.71 0.29
C ALA A 30 -20.30 -2.14 -1.05
N GLU A 31 -20.62 -1.45 -2.13
CA GLU A 31 -20.03 -1.63 -3.46
C GLU A 31 -18.58 -1.11 -3.58
N LEU A 32 -18.15 -0.22 -2.68
CA LEU A 32 -16.76 0.22 -2.50
C LEU A 32 -16.05 -0.53 -1.35
N ALA A 33 -16.75 -1.45 -0.65
CA ALA A 33 -16.23 -2.20 0.49
C ALA A 33 -15.22 -3.31 0.15
N ARG A 34 -14.82 -3.47 -1.13
CA ARG A 34 -13.60 -4.24 -1.45
C ARG A 34 -12.34 -3.59 -0.86
N ILE A 35 -12.49 -2.35 -0.38
CA ILE A 35 -11.52 -1.51 0.32
C ILE A 35 -11.79 -1.58 1.84
N MET A 36 -11.91 -2.77 2.43
CA MET A 36 -11.90 -2.92 3.91
C MET A 36 -10.47 -2.94 4.42
N CYS A 37 -9.81 -1.82 4.19
CA CYS A 37 -8.56 -1.46 4.81
C CYS A 37 -8.74 -1.39 6.34
N ASN A 38 -7.85 -2.00 7.11
CA ASN A 38 -7.75 -1.81 8.56
C ASN A 38 -7.35 -0.35 8.86
N ASN A 39 -7.24 0.04 10.13
CA ASN A 39 -6.86 1.44 10.46
C ASN A 39 -5.45 1.82 9.98
N ALA A 40 -4.57 0.87 9.67
CA ALA A 40 -3.28 1.08 9.02
C ALA A 40 -3.35 1.04 7.48
N GLN A 41 -4.57 1.00 6.95
CA GLN A 41 -4.85 0.84 5.55
C GLN A 41 -4.24 -0.43 4.95
N SER A 42 -4.42 -1.59 5.59
CA SER A 42 -4.02 -2.89 5.06
C SER A 42 -5.20 -3.86 5.09
N ALA A 43 -5.25 -4.79 4.15
CA ALA A 43 -6.22 -5.88 4.16
C ALA A 43 -5.52 -7.17 4.63
N PHE A 44 -6.24 -8.02 5.35
CA PHE A 44 -5.72 -9.34 5.72
C PHE A 44 -6.08 -10.34 4.62
N ASP A 45 -5.06 -11.00 4.09
CA ASP A 45 -5.15 -12.16 3.23
C ASP A 45 -4.78 -13.42 4.04
N PRO A 46 -5.61 -14.48 4.05
CA PRO A 46 -5.38 -15.66 4.86
C PRO A 46 -4.19 -16.53 4.41
N GLU A 47 -3.71 -16.38 3.16
CA GLU A 47 -2.59 -17.15 2.61
C GLU A 47 -1.26 -16.41 2.83
N ILE A 48 -1.25 -15.09 2.57
CA ILE A 48 0.00 -14.30 2.55
C ILE A 48 0.08 -13.22 3.64
N GLY A 49 -0.92 -13.11 4.51
CA GLY A 49 -0.93 -12.19 5.63
C GLY A 49 -1.41 -10.78 5.25
N TRP A 50 -0.78 -9.73 5.78
CA TRP A 50 -1.24 -8.37 5.55
C TRP A 50 -0.77 -7.84 4.20
N VAL A 51 -1.73 -7.48 3.35
CA VAL A 51 -1.51 -6.88 2.05
C VAL A 51 -1.93 -5.41 2.05
N VAL A 52 -1.38 -4.68 1.10
CA VAL A 52 -1.77 -3.29 0.83
C VAL A 52 -3.12 -3.25 0.11
N CYS A 53 -3.85 -2.14 0.25
CA CYS A 53 -5.18 -1.94 -0.31
C CYS A 53 -5.33 -0.51 -0.83
N ASP A 54 -6.33 -0.29 -1.70
CA ASP A 54 -6.57 1.03 -2.28
C ASP A 54 -6.74 2.10 -1.20
N GLY A 55 -6.18 3.29 -1.43
CA GLY A 55 -6.37 4.40 -0.51
C GLY A 55 -5.38 5.55 -0.64
N PHE A 56 -5.64 6.59 0.15
CA PHE A 56 -4.76 7.74 0.31
C PHE A 56 -3.83 7.55 1.49
N ARG A 57 -2.53 7.60 1.24
CA ARG A 57 -1.47 7.31 2.21
C ARG A 57 -0.80 8.60 2.64
N GLY A 58 -0.71 8.83 3.94
CA GLY A 58 0.09 9.92 4.48
C GLY A 58 1.58 9.62 4.46
N GLY A 59 2.39 10.58 4.90
CA GLY A 59 3.84 10.45 4.97
C GLY A 59 4.57 10.83 3.68
N GLY A 60 3.87 11.44 2.72
CA GLY A 60 4.50 12.05 1.55
C GLY A 60 5.26 13.33 1.91
N VAL A 61 6.01 13.85 0.93
CA VAL A 61 6.73 15.12 1.05
C VAL A 61 5.73 16.26 1.29
N ASP A 62 6.07 17.20 2.18
CA ASP A 62 5.24 18.36 2.51
C ASP A 62 3.80 18.02 2.96
N ASP A 63 3.65 16.93 3.71
CA ASP A 63 2.35 16.41 4.19
C ASP A 63 1.38 16.03 3.05
N SER A 64 1.92 15.80 1.86
CA SER A 64 1.16 15.26 0.74
C SER A 64 0.69 13.83 1.02
N ARG A 65 -0.37 13.44 0.30
CA ARG A 65 -0.93 12.10 0.34
C ARG A 65 -0.73 11.39 -0.99
N GLY A 66 -0.16 10.20 -0.94
CA GLY A 66 -0.01 9.34 -2.12
C GLY A 66 -1.31 8.59 -2.42
N LEU A 67 -1.69 8.52 -3.68
CA LEU A 67 -2.79 7.66 -4.13
C LEU A 67 -2.27 6.27 -4.48
N TYR A 68 -2.77 5.27 -3.78
CA TYR A 68 -2.47 3.87 -4.00
C TYR A 68 -3.70 3.21 -4.60
N ALA A 69 -3.56 2.62 -5.77
CA ALA A 69 -4.57 1.75 -6.34
C ALA A 69 -3.91 0.47 -6.85
N TYR A 70 -4.62 -0.64 -6.73
CA TYR A 70 -4.15 -1.96 -7.12
C TYR A 70 -5.07 -2.58 -8.16
N GLU A 71 -4.47 -3.31 -9.09
CA GLU A 71 -5.20 -4.11 -10.05
C GLU A 71 -5.74 -5.40 -9.40
N LYS A 72 -6.60 -6.12 -10.12
CA LYS A 72 -7.24 -7.36 -9.61
C LYS A 72 -6.24 -8.45 -9.21
N ASP A 73 -5.03 -8.43 -9.74
CA ASP A 73 -3.95 -9.36 -9.43
C ASP A 73 -3.03 -8.87 -8.29
N GLY A 74 -3.37 -7.75 -7.66
CA GLY A 74 -2.65 -7.18 -6.51
C GLY A 74 -1.43 -6.33 -6.88
N ALA A 75 -1.07 -6.22 -8.16
CA ALA A 75 0.00 -5.31 -8.56
C ALA A 75 -0.49 -3.85 -8.48
N ARG A 76 0.45 -2.92 -8.33
CA ARG A 76 0.15 -1.48 -8.38
C ARG A 76 -0.48 -1.13 -9.75
N GLN A 77 -1.44 -0.21 -9.73
CA GLN A 77 -2.11 0.26 -10.94
C GLN A 77 -1.09 0.85 -11.92
N VAL A 78 -1.12 0.33 -13.15
CA VAL A 78 -0.29 0.79 -14.27
C VAL A 78 -0.94 2.01 -14.89
N VAL A 79 -0.15 3.07 -15.14
CA VAL A 79 -0.66 4.31 -15.76
C VAL A 79 -0.23 4.40 -17.22
N ASN A 80 1.05 4.23 -17.51
CA ASN A 80 1.60 4.29 -18.85
C ASN A 80 1.43 2.95 -19.58
N TYR A 81 0.82 2.99 -20.77
CA TYR A 81 0.65 1.83 -21.65
C TYR A 81 -0.10 0.65 -21.02
N ALA A 82 -1.05 0.93 -20.11
CA ALA A 82 -1.83 -0.07 -19.39
C ALA A 82 -2.60 -1.07 -20.29
N ASP A 83 -2.88 -0.68 -21.54
CA ASP A 83 -3.54 -1.52 -22.54
C ASP A 83 -2.60 -2.48 -23.29
N ARG A 84 -1.29 -2.41 -23.02
CA ARG A 84 -0.27 -3.22 -23.70
C ARG A 84 0.17 -4.43 -22.87
N PRO A 85 0.66 -5.51 -23.51
CA PRO A 85 1.28 -6.61 -22.80
C PRO A 85 2.50 -6.15 -22.00
N CYS A 86 2.57 -6.56 -20.73
CA CYS A 86 3.71 -6.29 -19.85
C CYS A 86 4.75 -7.41 -19.95
N ARG A 87 6.02 -7.02 -20.14
CA ARG A 87 7.16 -7.95 -20.28
C ARG A 87 8.20 -7.81 -19.18
N ILE A 88 8.16 -6.69 -18.46
CA ILE A 88 9.09 -6.37 -17.39
C ILE A 88 8.29 -6.37 -16.09
N HIS A 89 8.67 -7.27 -15.18
CA HIS A 89 8.06 -7.42 -13.86
C HIS A 89 9.11 -7.19 -12.78
N THR A 90 8.70 -6.51 -11.72
CA THR A 90 9.53 -6.00 -10.64
C THR A 90 9.00 -6.62 -9.35
N TYR A 91 9.92 -7.20 -8.59
CA TYR A 91 9.61 -7.88 -7.34
C TYR A 91 10.64 -7.43 -6.32
N GLY A 92 10.18 -7.07 -5.12
CA GLY A 92 11.04 -6.58 -4.07
C GLY A 92 10.25 -6.11 -2.86
N ASP A 93 10.73 -5.05 -2.23
CA ASP A 93 10.21 -4.52 -0.97
C ASP A 93 9.49 -3.16 -1.17
N SER A 94 9.46 -2.34 -0.12
CA SER A 94 8.83 -1.01 -0.15
C SER A 94 9.44 -0.06 -1.18
N PHE A 95 10.69 -0.25 -1.61
CA PHE A 95 11.30 0.52 -2.70
C PHE A 95 10.76 0.08 -4.07
N THR A 96 10.54 -1.22 -4.25
CA THR A 96 9.87 -1.71 -5.46
C THR A 96 8.42 -1.27 -5.45
N HIS A 97 7.72 -1.36 -4.32
CA HIS A 97 6.34 -0.89 -4.21
C HIS A 97 6.19 0.64 -4.36
N CYS A 98 7.26 1.41 -4.14
CA CYS A 98 7.23 2.87 -4.07
C CYS A 98 6.28 3.38 -2.99
N ASP A 99 6.53 2.97 -1.74
CA ASP A 99 5.83 3.58 -0.62
C ASP A 99 6.07 5.09 -0.56
N GLN A 100 5.03 5.84 -0.19
CA GLN A 100 4.89 7.30 -0.17
C GLN A 100 4.84 7.98 -1.54
N VAL A 101 4.69 7.20 -2.61
CA VAL A 101 4.62 7.68 -3.99
C VAL A 101 3.28 7.31 -4.63
N SER A 102 2.68 8.23 -5.38
CA SER A 102 1.42 7.97 -6.08
C SER A 102 1.64 7.03 -7.28
N ASN A 103 0.57 6.37 -7.75
CA ASN A 103 0.66 5.41 -8.87
C ASN A 103 1.46 5.93 -10.07
N GLY A 104 1.18 7.14 -10.56
CA GLY A 104 1.84 7.72 -11.73
C GLY A 104 3.25 8.28 -11.50
N GLU A 105 3.77 8.20 -10.28
CA GLU A 105 5.05 8.81 -9.89
C GLU A 105 6.09 7.76 -9.48
N THR A 106 5.75 6.47 -9.57
CA THR A 106 6.67 5.39 -9.27
C THR A 106 7.83 5.36 -10.26
N TRP A 107 9.00 4.85 -9.86
CA TRP A 107 10.13 4.74 -10.78
C TRP A 107 9.80 3.81 -11.96
N GLN A 108 8.92 2.82 -11.76
CA GLN A 108 8.41 1.97 -12.84
C GLN A 108 7.66 2.78 -13.88
N GLU A 109 6.80 3.71 -13.47
CA GLU A 109 6.05 4.57 -14.40
C GLU A 109 6.95 5.55 -15.13
N TYR A 110 7.93 6.14 -14.43
CA TYR A 110 8.98 6.93 -15.10
C TYR A 110 9.73 6.11 -16.14
N LEU A 111 10.11 4.87 -15.82
CA LEU A 111 10.81 3.98 -16.76
C LEU A 111 9.90 3.56 -17.92
N ALA A 112 8.64 3.23 -17.66
CA ALA A 112 7.65 2.84 -18.65
C ALA A 112 7.45 3.95 -19.71
N ALA A 113 7.37 5.21 -19.26
CA ALA A 113 7.28 6.37 -20.16
C ALA A 113 8.49 6.50 -21.12
N HIS A 114 9.69 6.04 -20.71
CA HIS A 114 10.89 6.07 -21.54
C HIS A 114 11.01 4.84 -22.46
N LEU A 115 10.63 3.66 -21.97
CA LEU A 115 10.70 2.41 -22.73
C LEU A 115 9.54 2.24 -23.71
N LEU A 116 8.46 3.02 -23.53
CA LEU A 116 7.21 2.92 -24.29
C LEU A 116 6.51 1.56 -24.13
N GLU A 117 6.72 0.90 -22.99
CA GLU A 117 6.09 -0.35 -22.58
C GLU A 117 5.80 -0.33 -21.07
N PRO A 118 4.76 -1.03 -20.60
CA PRO A 118 4.46 -1.06 -19.17
C PRO A 118 5.53 -1.83 -18.38
N VAL A 119 5.79 -1.36 -17.16
CA VAL A 119 6.70 -1.98 -16.18
C VAL A 119 5.87 -2.21 -14.91
N ARG A 120 5.76 -3.47 -14.48
CA ARG A 120 4.93 -3.86 -13.32
C ARG A 120 5.77 -4.37 -12.17
#